data_AF-A0A417YPZ7-F1
#
_entry.id   AF-A0A417YPZ7-F1
#
_cell.length_a   1.000
_cell.length_b   1.000
_cell.length_c   1.000
_cell.angle_alpha   90.00
_cell.angle_beta   90.00
_cell.angle_gamma   90.00
#
_symmetry.space_group_name_H-M   'P 1'
#
loop_
_entity.id
_entity.type
_entity.pdbx_description
1 polymer ?
#
loop_
_entity_poly.entity_id
_entity_poly.type
_entity_poly.pdbx_seq_one_letter_code
_entity_poly.pdbx_strand_id
1 'polypeptide(L)'
;MENIMIINEKTPFREGLKTLFEIKFGNIFNIIYTDSNRLSRHQSIPPKLIVVEPGCNAVTEKFLIEMREKGSKVVLLSLEPETVQTNLKLEIFNGFLLKYMPTKEMLTVIKDIIENDNVYVHPDIGYFFLQKLNKKEN
;
A
#
# COMPACT_ATOMS: atom_id res chain seq x y z
N MET A 1 -4.03 17.25 11.49
CA MET A 1 -4.72 16.32 10.58
C MET A 1 -3.71 15.28 10.15
N GLU A 2 -4.03 14.00 10.27
CA GLU A 2 -3.12 12.93 9.85
C GLU A 2 -3.09 12.81 8.31
N ASN A 3 -2.04 12.19 7.77
CA ASN A 3 -1.87 12.06 6.32
C ASN A 3 -2.15 10.63 5.85
N ILE A 4 -2.74 10.49 4.66
CA ILE A 4 -2.63 9.27 3.83
C ILE A 4 -1.67 9.59 2.69
N MET A 5 -0.64 8.78 2.53
CA MET A 5 0.39 8.95 1.51
C MET A 5 0.24 7.93 0.38
N ILE A 6 0.28 8.40 -0.86
CA ILE A 6 0.31 7.58 -2.07
C ILE A 6 1.70 7.66 -2.69
N ILE A 7 2.43 6.55 -2.73
CA ILE A 7 3.73 6.41 -3.38
C ILE A 7 3.52 5.72 -4.72
N ASN A 8 3.60 6.49 -5.80
CA ASN A 8 3.24 6.00 -7.12
C ASN A 8 3.98 6.78 -8.22
N GLU A 9 4.59 6.06 -9.16
CA GLU A 9 5.37 6.64 -10.26
C GLU A 9 4.48 7.06 -11.46
N LYS A 10 3.29 6.48 -11.62
CA LYS A 10 2.40 6.70 -12.78
C LYS A 10 1.36 7.80 -12.52
N THR A 11 1.53 8.95 -13.19
CA THR A 11 0.74 10.16 -12.95
C THR A 11 -0.79 9.99 -13.05
N PRO A 12 -1.38 9.40 -14.13
CA PRO A 12 -2.84 9.41 -14.27
C PRO A 12 -3.56 8.53 -13.23
N PHE A 13 -3.00 7.36 -12.92
CA PHE A 13 -3.56 6.47 -11.91
C PHE A 13 -3.44 7.08 -10.52
N ARG A 14 -2.29 7.69 -10.20
CA ARG A 14 -2.05 8.39 -8.94
C ARG A 14 -3.05 9.52 -8.71
N GLU A 15 -3.35 10.32 -9.73
CA GLU A 15 -4.34 11.39 -9.64
C GLU A 15 -5.74 10.84 -9.39
N GLY A 16 -6.17 9.82 -10.15
CA GLY A 16 -7.47 9.18 -9.94
C GLY A 16 -7.61 8.58 -8.53
N LEU A 17 -6.58 7.90 -8.04
CA LEU A 17 -6.56 7.33 -6.69
C LEU A 17 -6.60 8.42 -5.62
N LYS A 18 -5.83 9.50 -5.80
CA LYS A 18 -5.85 10.65 -4.89
C LYS A 18 -7.25 11.26 -4.81
N THR A 19 -7.86 11.58 -5.95
CA THR A 19 -9.21 12.17 -5.98
C THR A 19 -10.23 11.26 -5.31
N LEU A 20 -10.16 9.96 -5.57
CA LEU A 20 -11.01 8.98 -4.91
C LEU A 20 -10.85 9.01 -3.37
N PHE A 21 -9.61 9.09 -2.89
CA PHE A 21 -9.32 9.14 -1.46
C PHE A 21 -9.73 10.46 -0.84
N GLU A 22 -9.58 11.59 -1.55
CA GLU A 22 -10.06 12.90 -1.07
C GLU A 22 -11.57 12.90 -0.89
N ILE A 23 -12.31 12.31 -1.84
CA ILE A 23 -13.77 12.17 -1.72
C ILE A 23 -14.15 11.31 -0.52
N LYS A 24 -13.44 10.19 -0.28
CA LYS A 24 -13.83 9.22 0.75
C LYS A 24 -13.32 9.58 2.15
N PHE A 25 -12.13 10.15 2.24
CA PHE A 25 -11.34 10.27 3.46
C PHE A 25 -10.86 11.71 3.72
N GLY A 26 -11.05 12.65 2.78
CA GLY A 26 -10.50 14.00 2.83
C GLY A 26 -11.04 14.89 3.96
N ASN A 27 -12.16 14.50 4.58
CA ASN A 27 -12.71 15.12 5.79
C ASN A 27 -11.95 14.75 7.07
N ILE A 28 -11.14 13.68 7.06
CA ILE A 28 -10.41 13.17 8.23
C ILE A 28 -8.90 13.24 7.98
N PHE A 29 -8.47 12.97 6.75
CA PHE A 29 -7.07 12.83 6.38
C PHE A 29 -6.68 13.77 5.25
N ASN A 30 -5.46 14.29 5.32
CA ASN A 30 -4.87 14.97 4.17
C ASN A 30 -4.29 13.91 3.21
N ILE A 31 -4.66 13.98 1.93
CA ILE A 31 -4.20 13.01 0.93
C ILE A 31 -3.01 13.60 0.18
N ILE A 32 -1.83 13.04 0.43
CA ILE A 32 -0.58 13.45 -0.22
C ILE A 32 -0.08 12.38 -1.16
N TYR A 33 0.67 12.78 -2.17
CA TYR A 33 1.34 11.86 -3.06
C TYR A 33 2.81 12.21 -3.23
N THR A 34 3.63 11.20 -3.48
CA THR A 34 5.05 11.35 -3.77
C THR A 34 5.49 10.28 -4.76
N ASP A 35 6.66 10.51 -5.35
CA ASP A 35 7.44 9.48 -6.03
C ASP A 35 8.50 8.90 -5.07
N SER A 36 9.05 7.74 -5.43
CA SER A 36 10.09 7.05 -4.65
C SER A 36 11.37 7.88 -4.52
N ASN A 37 11.63 8.77 -5.48
CA ASN A 37 12.84 9.59 -5.52
C ASN A 37 12.79 10.80 -4.57
N ARG A 38 11.60 11.19 -4.11
CA ARG A 38 11.36 12.34 -3.21
C ARG A 38 11.07 11.94 -1.76
N LEU A 39 11.18 10.65 -1.41
CA LEU A 39 10.93 10.15 -0.06
C LEU A 39 11.86 10.76 1.00
N SER A 40 13.13 11.02 0.65
CA SER A 40 14.11 11.63 1.55
C SER A 40 13.75 13.04 2.04
N ARG A 41 12.78 13.71 1.38
CA ARG A 41 12.31 15.04 1.74
C ARG A 41 11.14 15.04 2.72
N HIS A 42 10.57 13.88 3.02
CA HIS A 42 9.39 13.74 3.89
C HIS A 42 9.80 13.29 5.29
N GLN A 43 10.08 14.20 6.23
CA GLN A 43 10.33 13.79 7.62
C GLN A 43 9.84 14.78 8.70
N SER A 44 8.87 14.29 9.49
CA SER A 44 8.80 14.41 10.96
C SER A 44 7.62 13.59 11.52
N ILE A 45 6.53 13.45 10.77
CA ILE A 45 5.28 12.81 11.24
C ILE A 45 4.95 11.60 10.35
N PRO A 46 4.76 10.39 10.93
CA PRO A 46 4.37 9.21 10.15
C PRO A 46 2.96 9.39 9.56
N PRO A 47 2.73 9.06 8.27
CA PRO A 47 1.38 8.99 7.72
C PRO A 47 0.56 7.91 8.44
N LYS A 48 -0.75 8.10 8.55
CA LYS A 48 -1.66 7.07 9.08
C LYS A 48 -1.64 5.82 8.20
N LEU A 49 -1.64 6.03 6.88
CA LEU A 49 -1.62 5.00 5.86
C LEU A 49 -0.66 5.39 4.74
N ILE A 50 0.05 4.41 4.22
CA ILE A 50 0.86 4.49 3.01
C ILE A 50 0.31 3.48 2.00
N VAL A 51 -0.03 3.94 0.80
CA VAL A 51 -0.38 3.10 -0.34
C VAL A 51 0.76 3.17 -1.35
N VAL A 52 1.33 2.03 -1.71
CA VAL A 52 2.51 1.94 -2.57
C VAL A 52 2.30 0.95 -3.71
N GLU A 53 2.86 1.23 -4.89
CA GLU A 53 2.88 0.29 -6.01
C GLU A 53 4.07 -0.70 -5.94
N PRO A 54 3.96 -1.86 -6.61
CA PRO A 54 5.10 -2.73 -6.86
C PRO A 54 6.25 -2.00 -7.55
N GLY A 55 7.49 -2.34 -7.18
CA GLY A 55 8.70 -1.66 -7.69
C GLY A 55 9.43 -0.81 -6.67
N CYS A 56 9.24 -1.09 -5.37
CA CYS A 56 10.00 -0.46 -4.30
C CYS A 56 11.50 -0.73 -4.49
N ASN A 57 12.29 0.32 -4.68
CA ASN A 57 13.74 0.23 -4.57
C ASN A 57 14.13 0.14 -3.07
N ALA A 58 15.41 -0.09 -2.77
CA ALA A 58 15.89 -0.21 -1.40
C ALA A 58 15.63 1.04 -0.53
N VAL A 59 15.53 2.22 -1.15
CA VAL A 59 15.20 3.47 -0.44
C VAL A 59 13.73 3.46 -0.01
N THR A 60 12.83 3.09 -0.91
CA THR A 60 11.40 2.95 -0.61
C THR A 60 11.18 1.88 0.45
N GLU A 61 11.81 0.71 0.34
CA GLU A 61 11.68 -0.35 1.34
C GLU A 61 12.13 0.13 2.73
N LYS A 62 13.31 0.77 2.83
CA LYS A 62 13.79 1.32 4.10
C LYS A 62 12.83 2.35 4.70
N PHE A 63 12.28 3.23 3.85
CA PHE A 63 11.28 4.21 4.28
C PHE A 63 10.00 3.54 4.81
N LEU A 64 9.49 2.51 4.12
CA LEU A 64 8.29 1.79 4.54
C LEU A 64 8.50 1.08 5.89
N ILE A 65 9.67 0.46 6.10
CA ILE A 65 10.03 -0.17 7.38
C ILE A 65 10.01 0.87 8.50
N GLU A 66 10.70 2.01 8.32
CA GLU A 66 10.75 3.08 9.33
C GLU A 66 9.35 3.62 9.66
N MET A 67 8.52 3.84 8.64
CA MET A 67 7.16 4.34 8.82
C MET A 67 6.26 3.31 9.52
N ARG A 68 6.43 2.01 9.23
CA ARG A 68 5.71 0.92 9.89
C ARG A 68 6.06 0.83 11.37
N GLU A 69 7.35 0.93 11.72
CA GLU A 69 7.84 0.97 13.11
C GLU A 69 7.28 2.18 13.87
N LYS A 70 7.04 3.30 13.18
CA LYS A 70 6.40 4.50 13.73
C LYS A 70 4.86 4.44 13.75
N GLY A 71 4.26 3.30 13.41
CA GLY A 71 2.82 3.04 13.53
C GLY A 71 2.01 3.24 12.24
N SER A 72 2.63 3.58 11.12
CA SER A 72 1.93 3.70 9.83
C SER A 72 1.38 2.33 9.41
N LYS A 73 0.21 2.32 8.78
CA LYS A 73 -0.26 1.13 8.03
C LYS A 73 0.29 1.18 6.61
N VAL A 74 0.64 0.03 6.04
CA VAL A 74 1.20 -0.02 4.68
C VAL A 74 0.37 -0.95 3.80
N VAL A 75 -0.02 -0.47 2.64
CA VAL A 75 -0.81 -1.22 1.65
C VAL A 75 -0.06 -1.26 0.33
N LEU A 76 0.17 -2.47 -0.17
CA LEU A 76 0.63 -2.71 -1.53
C LEU A 76 -0.56 -2.75 -2.48
N LEU A 77 -0.53 -1.93 -3.51
CA LEU A 77 -1.56 -1.87 -4.56
C LEU A 77 -0.97 -2.30 -5.91
N SER A 78 -1.17 -3.57 -6.24
CA SER A 78 -0.58 -4.25 -7.39
C SER A 78 -1.51 -4.29 -8.59
N LEU A 79 -0.96 -4.36 -9.81
CA LEU A 79 -1.79 -4.58 -11.00
C LEU A 79 -2.21 -6.05 -11.10
N GLU A 80 -1.27 -6.95 -10.84
CA GLU A 80 -1.43 -8.40 -10.98
C GLU A 80 -0.81 -9.12 -9.77
N PRO A 81 -1.30 -10.30 -9.37
CA PRO A 81 -0.74 -11.07 -8.26
C PRO A 81 0.77 -11.31 -8.35
N GLU A 82 1.27 -11.58 -9.54
CA GLU A 82 2.66 -11.92 -9.84
C GLU A 82 3.63 -10.77 -9.57
N THR A 83 3.13 -9.53 -9.62
CA THR A 83 3.94 -8.33 -9.39
C THR A 83 4.32 -8.15 -7.92
N VAL A 84 3.68 -8.88 -7.01
CA VAL A 84 4.09 -8.92 -5.60
C VAL A 84 5.39 -9.69 -5.49
N GLN A 85 6.50 -8.96 -5.35
CA GLN A 85 7.82 -9.55 -5.22
C GLN A 85 7.92 -10.32 -3.89
N THR A 86 8.25 -11.60 -3.98
CA THR A 86 8.44 -12.48 -2.80
C THR A 86 9.68 -12.16 -1.98
N ASN A 87 10.50 -11.22 -2.45
CA ASN A 87 11.76 -10.82 -1.82
C ASN A 87 11.55 -9.61 -0.90
N LEU A 88 10.38 -8.97 -0.97
CA LEU A 88 10.00 -7.92 -0.03
C LEU A 88 9.73 -8.55 1.33
N LYS A 89 10.10 -7.83 2.39
CA LYS A 89 9.66 -8.10 3.75
C LYS A 89 8.14 -7.98 3.85
N LEU A 90 7.42 -9.07 3.56
CA LEU A 90 5.96 -9.09 3.50
C LEU A 90 5.31 -8.63 4.81
N GLU A 91 6.02 -8.80 5.94
CA GLU A 91 5.60 -8.37 7.28
C GLU A 91 5.40 -6.85 7.42
N ILE A 92 5.93 -6.04 6.49
CA ILE A 92 5.72 -4.58 6.54
C ILE A 92 4.30 -4.19 6.13
N PHE A 93 3.59 -5.04 5.38
CA PHE A 93 2.31 -4.71 4.77
C PHE A 93 1.12 -5.16 5.61
N ASN A 94 0.15 -4.27 5.80
CA ASN A 94 -1.18 -4.54 6.32
C ASN A 94 -2.18 -4.90 5.22
N GLY A 95 -1.88 -4.61 3.95
CA GLY A 95 -2.78 -4.91 2.84
C GLY A 95 -2.05 -5.27 1.56
N PHE A 96 -2.52 -6.31 0.90
CA PHE A 96 -2.14 -6.69 -0.46
C PHE A 96 -3.39 -6.64 -1.33
N LEU A 97 -3.53 -5.58 -2.13
CA LEU A 97 -4.71 -5.30 -2.94
C LEU A 97 -4.37 -5.29 -4.42
N LEU A 98 -5.39 -5.45 -5.25
CA LEU A 98 -5.29 -5.37 -6.70
C LEU A 98 -6.03 -4.15 -7.24
N LYS A 99 -5.45 -3.49 -8.24
CA LYS A 99 -6.01 -2.27 -8.84
C LYS A 99 -7.36 -2.47 -9.51
N TYR A 100 -7.65 -3.70 -9.94
CA TYR A 100 -8.93 -4.06 -10.55
C TYR A 100 -10.00 -4.44 -9.52
N MET A 101 -9.69 -4.38 -8.21
CA MET A 101 -10.72 -4.55 -7.18
C MET A 101 -11.86 -3.55 -7.38
N PRO A 102 -13.12 -3.96 -7.16
CA PRO A 102 -14.24 -3.02 -7.13
C PRO A 102 -13.95 -1.88 -6.15
N THR A 103 -14.15 -0.63 -6.59
CA THR A 103 -13.78 0.57 -5.81
C THR A 103 -14.39 0.56 -4.41
N LYS A 104 -15.65 0.15 -4.28
CA LYS A 104 -16.34 0.05 -2.97
C LYS A 104 -15.63 -0.93 -2.03
N GLU A 105 -15.17 -2.05 -2.55
CA GLU A 105 -14.46 -3.07 -1.78
C GLU A 105 -13.09 -2.57 -1.34
N MET A 106 -12.31 -2.00 -2.26
CA MET A 106 -11.01 -1.38 -1.95
C MET A 106 -11.12 -0.34 -0.84
N LEU A 107 -12.09 0.57 -0.93
CA LEU A 107 -12.29 1.61 0.09
C LEU A 107 -12.74 1.04 1.44
N THR A 108 -13.48 -0.06 1.45
CA THR A 108 -13.91 -0.74 2.68
C THR A 108 -12.71 -1.40 3.36
N VAL A 109 -11.93 -2.17 2.60
CA VAL A 109 -10.69 -2.80 3.09
C VAL A 109 -9.71 -1.76 3.63
N ILE A 110 -9.50 -0.66 2.91
CA ILE A 110 -8.61 0.43 3.36
C ILE A 110 -9.09 1.03 4.67
N LYS A 111 -10.40 1.28 4.81
CA LYS A 111 -10.98 1.78 6.05
C LYS A 111 -10.74 0.81 7.21
N ASP A 112 -10.97 -0.48 6.99
CA ASP A 112 -10.77 -1.51 8.01
C ASP A 112 -9.30 -1.63 8.44
N ILE A 113 -8.35 -1.49 7.51
CA ILE A 113 -6.91 -1.46 7.81
C ILE A 113 -6.56 -0.24 8.68
N ILE A 114 -7.12 0.93 8.37
CA ILE A 114 -6.88 2.17 9.13
C ILE A 114 -7.43 2.06 10.56
N GLU A 115 -8.63 1.48 10.73
CA GLU A 115 -9.38 1.49 11.98
C GLU A 115 -9.08 0.29 12.90
N ASN A 116 -8.86 -0.90 12.35
CA ASN A 116 -8.86 -2.16 13.12
C ASN A 116 -7.51 -2.89 13.15
N ASP A 117 -6.45 -2.34 12.51
CA ASP A 117 -5.14 -3.00 12.34
C ASP A 117 -5.22 -4.41 11.71
N ASN A 118 -6.26 -4.65 10.91
CA ASN A 118 -6.43 -5.90 10.21
C ASN A 118 -5.39 -6.04 9.09
N VAL A 119 -5.01 -7.29 8.82
CA VAL A 119 -4.26 -7.64 7.62
C VAL A 119 -5.22 -8.15 6.56
N TYR A 120 -5.13 -7.60 5.35
CA TYR A 120 -5.92 -8.05 4.21
C TYR A 120 -5.02 -8.57 3.09
N VAL A 121 -5.38 -9.72 2.53
CA VAL A 121 -4.74 -10.27 1.33
C VAL A 121 -5.83 -10.54 0.30
N HIS A 122 -5.72 -9.93 -0.87
CA HIS A 122 -6.64 -10.22 -1.97
C HIS A 122 -6.58 -11.72 -2.32
N PRO A 123 -7.72 -12.40 -2.54
CA PRO A 123 -7.75 -13.84 -2.79
C PRO A 123 -6.80 -14.31 -3.90
N ASP A 124 -6.73 -13.59 -5.03
CA ASP A 124 -5.83 -13.95 -6.13
C ASP A 124 -4.34 -13.87 -5.74
N ILE A 125 -3.97 -12.90 -4.88
CA ILE A 125 -2.60 -12.80 -4.33
C ILE A 125 -2.35 -13.97 -3.38
N GLY A 126 -3.30 -14.27 -2.51
CA GLY A 126 -3.23 -15.41 -1.59
C GLY A 126 -3.06 -16.73 -2.35
N TYR A 127 -3.84 -16.94 -3.40
CA TYR A 127 -3.75 -18.12 -4.27
C TYR A 127 -2.39 -18.22 -4.95
N PHE A 128 -1.86 -17.11 -5.49
CA PHE A 128 -0.52 -17.06 -6.06
C PHE A 128 0.57 -17.46 -5.04
N PHE A 129 0.48 -16.99 -3.80
CA PHE A 129 1.42 -17.39 -2.74
C PHE A 129 1.32 -18.87 -2.41
N LEU A 130 0.11 -19.42 -2.30
CA LEU A 130 -0.09 -20.85 -2.05
C LEU A 130 0.51 -21.72 -3.17
N GLN A 131 0.33 -21.34 -4.43
CA GLN A 131 0.95 -22.05 -5.55
C GLN A 131 2.48 -22.05 -5.48
N LYS A 132 3.09 -20.93 -5.05
CA LYS A 132 4.55 -20.85 -4.88
C LYS A 132 5.07 -21.70 -3.72
N LEU A 133 4.32 -21.79 -2.63
CA LEU A 133 4.67 -22.65 -1.49
C LEU A 133 4.68 -24.13 -1.91
N ASN A 134 3.61 -24.58 -2.58
CA ASN A 134 3.52 -25.97 -3.06
C ASN A 134 4.61 -26.37 -4.08
N LYS A 135 5.18 -25.39 -4.81
CA LYS A 135 6.30 -25.63 -5.74
C LYS A 135 7.67 -25.66 -5.07
N LYS A 136 7.81 -25.16 -3.84
CA LYS A 136 9.07 -25.21 -3.08
C LYS A 136 9.25 -26.50 -2.28
N GLU A 137 8.18 -27.27 -2.09
CA GLU A 137 8.17 -28.54 -1.36
C GLU A 137 8.37 -29.77 -2.26
N ASN A 138 8.50 -29.57 -3.58
CA ASN A 138 8.88 -30.59 -4.57
C ASN A 138 10.25 -30.28 -5.16
#